data_AF-A0A0M4EF60-F1
#
_entry.id   AF-A0A0M4EF60-F1
#
_cell.length_a   1.000
_cell.length_b   1.000
_cell.length_c   1.000
_cell.angle_alpha   90.00
_cell.angle_beta   90.00
_cell.angle_gamma   90.00
#
_symmetry.space_group_name_H-M   'P 1'
#
loop_
_entity.id
_entity.type
_entity.pdbx_description
1 polymer ?
#
loop_
_entity_poly.entity_id
_entity_poly.type
_entity_poly.pdbx_seq_one_letter_code
_entity_poly.pdbx_strand_id
1 'polypeptide(L)'
;LLILTALRVKQREPYLNNGSFHEAVGKVLLTAQCFAMMPVRGVTAKHPSRLSFSWRHVRTICCLIFLISTLCDLGLTIYKVVHGPINFNNIKPIIFKSSTLLVCLTALNLARNWPKLMLHWREIEQDLPEYHTQQQKCRMAHTINMIMLIGMMLSFAEHLLSMISAINYSFYCNATDDPVRNFFMLTNDHIFYVFNYAAPLAIWAKLQNVYATFIWNYMNIFVMVVSVGLASIFRQLNENLRIFKGMHLPPSYWSERRIQYRNICTLCGKMDTAISLITMVSFSNNLYFICVQLLRSLNPMPSVAHAVYFYFSLSYLIGRTLAVSLYAASVHDESRRSLRFLRLVPKDAWCPEAKRFAEEISSDLVALSGMKFFYLTRKLVLSVAGTIVTYELVLIQFHEDQDLWDCEASGNS
;
A
#
# COMPACT_ATOMS: atom_id res chain seq x y z
N LEU A 1 -14.30 -1.96 59.31
CA LEU A 1 -13.92 -3.25 58.71
C LEU A 1 -14.65 -3.48 57.38
N LEU A 2 -14.44 -2.63 56.36
CA LEU A 2 -14.89 -2.88 54.96
C LEU A 2 -14.52 -1.72 53.98
N ILE A 3 -13.30 -1.17 54.04
CA ILE A 3 -12.79 -0.25 52.99
C ILE A 3 -11.29 -0.51 52.73
N LEU A 4 -10.86 -1.76 52.60
CA LEU A 4 -9.43 -2.09 52.40
C LEU A 4 -9.13 -3.19 51.37
N THR A 5 -10.08 -3.61 50.53
CA THR A 5 -9.88 -4.77 49.64
C THR A 5 -10.48 -4.61 48.24
N ALA A 6 -10.13 -3.53 47.53
CA ALA A 6 -10.41 -3.48 46.08
C ALA A 6 -9.47 -2.59 45.25
N LEU A 7 -8.33 -2.14 45.78
CA LEU A 7 -7.25 -1.61 44.93
C LEU A 7 -6.26 -2.73 44.62
N ARG A 8 -6.72 -3.72 43.86
CA ARG A 8 -5.80 -4.55 43.08
C ARG A 8 -5.25 -3.62 42.00
N VAL A 9 -4.13 -2.96 42.32
CA VAL A 9 -3.28 -2.27 41.37
C VAL A 9 -3.08 -3.24 40.22
N LYS A 10 -3.80 -3.01 39.12
CA LYS A 10 -3.56 -3.65 37.85
C LYS A 10 -2.16 -3.15 37.48
N GLN A 11 -1.14 -3.94 37.81
CA GLN A 11 0.22 -3.74 37.33
C GLN A 11 0.07 -3.47 35.83
N ARG A 12 0.34 -2.22 35.41
CA ARG A 12 0.53 -1.91 34.01
C ARG A 12 1.71 -2.77 33.60
N GLU A 13 1.46 -3.90 32.95
CA GLU A 13 2.46 -4.53 32.10
C GLU A 13 3.03 -3.39 31.26
N PRO A 14 4.34 -3.09 31.32
CA PRO A 14 4.91 -2.10 30.44
C PRO A 14 4.51 -2.51 29.02
N TYR A 15 4.08 -1.55 28.19
CA TYR A 15 3.77 -1.76 26.77
C TYR A 15 5.05 -2.18 26.03
N LEU A 16 5.56 -3.39 26.33
CA LEU A 16 6.67 -4.02 25.68
C LEU A 16 6.10 -4.70 24.45
N ASN A 17 6.29 -4.08 23.29
CA ASN A 17 6.02 -4.73 22.01
C ASN A 17 6.70 -6.10 22.01
N ASN A 18 5.95 -7.14 21.67
CA ASN A 18 6.47 -8.51 21.60
C ASN A 18 7.39 -8.72 20.38
N GLY A 19 7.43 -7.74 19.46
CA GLY A 19 8.26 -7.74 18.26
C GLY A 19 7.67 -8.52 17.09
N SER A 20 6.45 -9.04 17.22
CA SER A 20 5.76 -9.78 16.15
C SER A 20 5.16 -8.85 15.10
N PHE A 21 5.15 -9.32 13.86
CA PHE A 21 4.51 -8.61 12.75
C PHE A 21 3.00 -8.47 12.97
N HIS A 22 2.37 -9.49 13.55
CA HIS A 22 0.94 -9.48 13.85
C HIS A 22 0.52 -8.30 14.75
N GLU A 23 1.28 -8.06 15.83
CA GLU A 23 1.03 -6.93 16.72
C GLU A 23 1.22 -5.59 15.98
N ALA A 24 2.29 -5.48 15.19
CA ALA A 24 2.61 -4.27 14.44
C ALA A 24 1.55 -3.92 13.37
N VAL A 25 1.09 -4.91 12.61
CA VAL A 25 0.12 -4.72 11.52
C VAL A 25 -1.33 -4.60 12.03
N GLY A 26 -1.61 -4.95 13.28
CA GLY A 26 -2.97 -4.93 13.84
C GLY A 26 -3.66 -3.57 13.74
N LYS A 27 -2.92 -2.47 14.01
CA LYS A 27 -3.44 -1.09 13.85
C LYS A 27 -3.72 -0.75 12.39
N VAL A 28 -2.86 -1.20 11.47
CA VAL A 28 -3.00 -1.01 10.02
C VAL A 28 -4.29 -1.64 9.50
N LEU A 29 -4.58 -2.86 9.95
CA LEU A 29 -5.80 -3.58 9.57
C LEU A 29 -7.04 -2.97 10.23
N LEU A 30 -6.93 -2.47 11.46
CA LEU A 30 -8.03 -1.77 12.12
C LEU A 30 -8.44 -0.52 11.34
N THR A 31 -7.47 0.27 10.85
CA THR A 31 -7.77 1.45 10.02
C THR A 31 -8.47 1.06 8.72
N ALA A 32 -8.04 -0.02 8.04
CA ALA A 32 -8.72 -0.49 6.82
C ALA A 32 -10.19 -0.84 7.04
N GLN A 33 -10.53 -1.36 8.22
CA GLN A 33 -11.90 -1.78 8.53
C GLN A 33 -12.87 -0.60 8.63
N CYS A 34 -12.38 0.61 8.89
CA CYS A 34 -13.19 1.84 8.84
C CYS A 34 -13.58 2.22 7.41
N PHE A 35 -12.88 1.71 6.40
CA PHE A 35 -13.06 2.05 4.98
C PHE A 35 -13.47 0.83 4.15
N ALA A 36 -14.25 -0.07 4.75
CA ALA A 36 -14.81 -1.25 4.09
C ALA A 36 -13.74 -2.16 3.42
N MET A 37 -12.56 -2.27 4.01
CA MET A 37 -11.49 -3.18 3.60
C MET A 37 -11.08 -4.16 4.70
N MET A 38 -10.50 -5.29 4.30
CA MET A 38 -9.88 -6.29 5.20
C MET A 38 -10.75 -6.67 6.41
N PRO A 39 -11.95 -7.26 6.23
CA PRO A 39 -12.91 -7.55 7.31
C PRO A 39 -12.50 -8.78 8.15
N VAL A 40 -11.27 -8.79 8.67
CA VAL A 40 -10.72 -9.82 9.56
C VAL A 40 -11.10 -9.52 11.01
N ARG A 41 -11.60 -10.50 11.75
CA ARG A 41 -11.91 -10.37 13.18
C ARG A 41 -10.65 -10.56 14.01
N GLY A 42 -10.57 -9.89 15.16
CA GLY A 42 -9.48 -10.11 16.12
C GLY A 42 -8.14 -9.50 15.72
N VAL A 43 -8.11 -8.49 14.84
CA VAL A 43 -6.86 -7.86 14.34
C VAL A 43 -5.98 -7.23 15.42
N THR A 44 -6.54 -6.85 16.57
CA THR A 44 -5.81 -6.30 17.72
C THR A 44 -5.60 -7.32 18.85
N ALA A 45 -5.93 -8.59 18.63
CA ALA A 45 -5.69 -9.63 19.64
C ALA A 45 -4.17 -9.84 19.85
N LYS A 46 -3.77 -10.26 21.05
CA LYS A 46 -2.35 -10.57 21.34
C LYS A 46 -1.82 -11.78 20.53
N HIS A 47 -2.70 -12.64 20.00
CA HIS A 47 -2.32 -13.90 19.36
C HIS A 47 -3.03 -14.10 18.01
N PRO A 48 -2.32 -14.50 16.93
CA PRO A 48 -2.90 -14.70 15.59
C PRO A 48 -4.01 -15.75 15.52
N SER A 49 -4.04 -16.72 16.44
CA SER A 49 -5.11 -17.74 16.50
C SER A 49 -6.50 -17.17 16.78
N ARG A 50 -6.60 -15.94 17.27
CA ARG A 50 -7.87 -15.23 17.44
C ARG A 50 -8.37 -14.57 16.15
N LEU A 51 -7.56 -14.58 15.09
CA LEU A 51 -7.95 -14.09 13.78
C LEU A 51 -8.97 -15.04 13.15
N SER A 52 -10.06 -14.49 12.63
CA SER A 52 -11.06 -15.26 11.91
C SER A 52 -11.76 -14.42 10.86
N PHE A 53 -12.33 -15.07 9.85
CA PHE A 53 -13.14 -14.44 8.82
C PHE A 53 -14.56 -15.02 8.87
N SER A 54 -15.58 -14.17 8.66
CA SER A 54 -16.97 -14.62 8.56
C SER A 54 -17.75 -13.77 7.56
N TRP A 55 -18.52 -14.43 6.69
CA TRP A 55 -19.40 -13.79 5.70
C TRP A 55 -20.58 -13.05 6.32
N ARG A 56 -21.06 -13.50 7.49
CA ARG A 56 -22.24 -12.92 8.17
C ARG A 56 -21.90 -11.73 9.06
N HIS A 57 -20.63 -11.35 9.14
CA HIS A 57 -20.22 -10.25 10.01
C HIS A 57 -20.53 -8.89 9.36
N VAL A 58 -20.99 -7.92 10.16
CA VAL A 58 -21.38 -6.58 9.69
C VAL A 58 -20.31 -5.94 8.81
N ARG A 59 -19.04 -5.98 9.23
CA ARG A 59 -17.90 -5.46 8.44
C ARG A 59 -17.78 -6.10 7.06
N THR A 60 -18.02 -7.40 6.94
CA THR A 60 -17.97 -8.11 5.65
C THR A 60 -19.14 -7.70 4.77
N ILE A 61 -20.33 -7.53 5.35
CA ILE A 61 -21.50 -7.01 4.63
C ILE A 61 -21.24 -5.58 4.12
N CYS A 62 -20.66 -4.70 4.94
CA CYS A 62 -20.25 -3.36 4.50
C CYS A 62 -19.24 -3.40 3.34
N CYS A 63 -18.26 -4.31 3.40
CA CYS A 63 -17.32 -4.52 2.28
C CYS A 63 -18.07 -4.91 1.01
N LEU A 64 -19.02 -5.84 1.09
CA LEU A 64 -19.81 -6.30 -0.07
C LEU A 64 -20.70 -5.20 -0.66
N ILE A 65 -21.37 -4.42 0.19
CA ILE A 65 -22.18 -3.27 -0.25
C ILE A 65 -21.31 -2.26 -0.99
N PHE A 66 -20.15 -1.90 -0.42
CA PHE A 66 -19.21 -0.99 -1.07
C PHE A 66 -18.71 -1.53 -2.42
N LEU A 67 -18.45 -2.84 -2.50
CA LEU A 67 -17.99 -3.52 -3.72
C LEU A 67 -19.06 -3.47 -4.82
N ILE A 68 -20.31 -3.78 -4.49
CA ILE A 68 -21.45 -3.70 -5.43
C ILE A 68 -21.66 -2.25 -5.89
N SER A 69 -21.62 -1.29 -4.96
CA SER A 69 -21.75 0.13 -5.28
C SER A 69 -20.64 0.61 -6.22
N THR A 70 -19.40 0.19 -5.98
CA THR A 70 -18.24 0.52 -6.84
C THR A 70 -18.38 -0.11 -8.22
N LEU A 71 -18.94 -1.32 -8.32
CA LEU A 71 -19.22 -1.98 -9.60
C LEU A 71 -20.28 -1.22 -10.40
N CYS A 72 -21.40 -0.84 -9.78
CA CYS A 72 -22.45 -0.05 -10.43
C CYS A 72 -21.90 1.30 -10.91
N ASP A 73 -21.14 1.99 -10.05
CA ASP A 73 -20.52 3.28 -10.32
C ASP A 73 -19.49 3.22 -11.46
N LEU A 74 -18.69 2.14 -11.54
CA LEU A 74 -17.82 1.87 -12.69
C LEU A 74 -18.64 1.64 -13.97
N GLY A 75 -19.74 0.91 -13.89
CA GLY A 75 -20.65 0.69 -15.03
C GLY A 75 -21.21 2.00 -15.58
N LEU A 76 -21.65 2.92 -14.72
CA LEU A 76 -22.13 4.25 -15.12
C LEU A 76 -21.02 5.08 -15.77
N THR A 77 -19.80 5.03 -15.23
CA THR A 77 -18.64 5.71 -15.84
C THR A 77 -18.34 5.15 -17.23
N ILE A 78 -18.29 3.83 -17.40
CA ILE A 78 -18.06 3.20 -18.72
C ILE A 78 -19.19 3.60 -19.68
N TYR A 79 -20.44 3.58 -19.24
CA TYR A 79 -21.59 3.99 -20.05
C TYR A 79 -21.43 5.43 -20.57
N LYS A 80 -21.10 6.38 -19.70
CA LYS A 80 -20.84 7.78 -20.10
C LYS A 80 -19.71 7.87 -21.13
N VAL A 81 -18.60 7.14 -20.94
CA VAL A 81 -17.45 7.21 -21.87
C VAL A 81 -17.78 6.60 -23.23
N VAL A 82 -18.57 5.52 -23.27
CA VAL A 82 -18.95 4.87 -24.54
C VAL A 82 -19.95 5.71 -25.34
N HIS A 83 -20.81 6.48 -24.66
CA HIS A 83 -21.84 7.32 -25.30
C HIS A 83 -21.46 8.81 -25.38
N GLY A 84 -20.26 9.17 -24.95
CA GLY A 84 -19.72 10.54 -24.98
C GLY A 84 -18.41 10.62 -25.76
N PRO A 85 -17.80 11.81 -25.87
CA PRO A 85 -16.49 11.95 -26.48
C PRO A 85 -15.41 11.24 -25.67
N ILE A 86 -14.56 10.47 -26.33
CA ILE A 86 -13.43 9.79 -25.70
C ILE A 86 -12.30 10.81 -25.53
N ASN A 87 -12.33 11.50 -24.39
CA ASN A 87 -11.29 12.44 -24.00
C ASN A 87 -10.50 11.88 -22.81
N PHE A 88 -9.26 12.34 -22.64
CA PHE A 88 -8.37 11.89 -21.56
C PHE A 88 -8.98 12.08 -20.16
N ASN A 89 -9.78 13.13 -19.98
CA ASN A 89 -10.52 13.40 -18.74
C ASN A 89 -11.56 12.33 -18.39
N ASN A 90 -12.13 11.66 -19.41
CA ASN A 90 -13.14 10.63 -19.25
C ASN A 90 -12.54 9.24 -18.95
N ILE A 91 -11.29 8.99 -19.36
CA ILE A 91 -10.59 7.70 -19.12
C ILE A 91 -10.09 7.59 -17.67
N LYS A 92 -9.62 8.70 -17.08
CA LYS A 92 -9.04 8.72 -15.72
C LYS A 92 -9.97 8.10 -14.65
N PRO A 93 -11.27 8.44 -14.58
CA PRO A 93 -12.20 7.80 -13.65
C PRO A 93 -12.36 6.28 -13.83
N ILE A 94 -12.30 5.76 -15.06
CA ILE A 94 -12.38 4.31 -15.32
C ILE A 94 -11.20 3.58 -14.68
N ILE A 95 -9.97 4.09 -14.88
CA ILE A 95 -8.76 3.48 -14.32
C ILE A 95 -8.78 3.56 -12.80
N PHE A 96 -9.21 4.69 -12.23
CA PHE A 96 -9.33 4.85 -10.79
C PHE A 96 -10.33 3.87 -10.15
N LYS A 97 -11.53 3.73 -10.73
CA LYS A 97 -12.59 2.88 -10.19
C LYS A 97 -12.32 1.39 -10.41
N SER A 98 -11.79 1.00 -11.57
CA SER A 98 -11.41 -0.39 -11.86
C SER A 98 -10.29 -0.88 -10.95
N SER A 99 -9.26 -0.05 -10.72
CA SER A 99 -8.18 -0.37 -9.77
C SER A 99 -8.70 -0.49 -8.33
N THR A 100 -9.59 0.41 -7.90
CA THR A 100 -10.25 0.33 -6.58
C THR A 100 -11.03 -0.96 -6.42
N LEU A 101 -11.85 -1.32 -7.41
CA LEU A 101 -12.65 -2.55 -7.41
C LEU A 101 -11.76 -3.80 -7.29
N LEU A 102 -10.70 -3.86 -8.10
CA LEU A 102 -9.76 -4.98 -8.13
C LEU A 102 -9.03 -5.15 -6.78
N VAL A 103 -8.64 -4.04 -6.15
CA VAL A 103 -8.03 -4.04 -4.81
C VAL A 103 -9.02 -4.50 -3.75
N CYS A 104 -10.28 -4.05 -3.78
CA CYS A 104 -11.31 -4.49 -2.86
C CYS A 104 -11.59 -6.00 -2.96
N LEU A 105 -11.71 -6.53 -4.18
CA LEU A 105 -11.89 -7.97 -4.44
C LEU A 105 -10.71 -8.78 -3.88
N THR A 106 -9.49 -8.33 -4.18
CA THR A 106 -8.28 -9.01 -3.73
C THR A 106 -8.11 -8.93 -2.23
N ALA A 107 -8.41 -7.79 -1.61
CA ALA A 107 -8.37 -7.61 -0.16
C ALA A 107 -9.42 -8.48 0.57
N LEU A 108 -10.61 -8.66 -0.02
CA LEU A 108 -11.61 -9.58 0.54
C LEU A 108 -11.13 -11.03 0.49
N ASN A 109 -10.49 -11.45 -0.62
CA ASN A 109 -9.88 -12.77 -0.71
C ASN A 109 -8.70 -12.92 0.26
N LEU A 110 -7.86 -11.90 0.39
CA LEU A 110 -6.76 -11.87 1.33
C LEU A 110 -7.26 -11.98 2.78
N ALA A 111 -8.34 -11.29 3.14
CA ALA A 111 -8.94 -11.36 4.47
C ALA A 111 -9.35 -12.79 4.87
N ARG A 112 -9.78 -13.62 3.92
CA ARG A 112 -10.12 -15.03 4.16
C ARG A 112 -8.88 -15.86 4.50
N ASN A 113 -7.76 -15.58 3.85
CA ASN A 113 -6.51 -16.33 4.00
C ASN A 113 -5.58 -15.76 5.07
N TRP A 114 -5.80 -14.50 5.47
CA TRP A 114 -4.98 -13.78 6.43
C TRP A 114 -4.76 -14.50 7.77
N PRO A 115 -5.78 -15.12 8.41
CA PRO A 115 -5.57 -15.86 9.66
C PRO A 115 -4.54 -16.99 9.52
N LYS A 116 -4.63 -17.77 8.44
CA LYS A 116 -3.69 -18.88 8.15
C LYS A 116 -2.28 -18.34 7.87
N LEU A 117 -2.20 -17.24 7.11
CA LEU A 117 -0.92 -16.61 6.77
C LEU A 117 -0.20 -16.08 8.02
N MET A 118 -0.94 -15.45 8.94
CA MET A 118 -0.37 -14.92 10.20
C MET A 118 0.00 -16.00 11.20
N LEU A 119 -0.70 -17.15 11.21
CA LEU A 119 -0.27 -18.30 12.00
C LEU A 119 1.06 -18.85 11.48
N HIS A 120 1.17 -19.07 10.17
CA HIS A 120 2.42 -19.55 9.57
C HIS A 120 3.57 -18.54 9.74
N TRP A 121 3.28 -17.25 9.60
CA TRP A 121 4.24 -16.18 9.86
C TRP A 121 4.80 -16.27 11.28
N ARG A 122 3.93 -16.48 12.28
CA ARG A 122 4.33 -16.62 13.68
C ARG A 122 5.19 -17.85 13.93
N GLU A 123 4.87 -18.99 13.31
CA GLU A 123 5.69 -20.20 13.41
C GLU A 123 7.13 -19.92 12.98
N ILE A 124 7.31 -19.19 11.87
CA ILE A 124 8.65 -18.79 11.41
C ILE A 124 9.28 -17.77 12.37
N GLU A 125 8.54 -16.76 12.86
CA GLU A 125 9.08 -15.78 13.81
C GLU A 125 9.60 -16.43 15.10
N GLN A 126 8.98 -17.52 15.56
CA GLN A 126 9.38 -18.25 16.77
C GLN A 126 10.65 -19.09 16.57
N ASP A 127 10.94 -19.49 15.34
CA ASP A 127 12.14 -20.25 14.96
C ASP A 127 13.38 -19.37 14.78
N LEU A 128 13.23 -18.04 14.78
CA LEU A 128 14.33 -17.10 14.54
C LEU A 128 15.20 -16.87 15.79
N PRO A 129 16.49 -16.51 15.60
CA PRO A 129 17.35 -16.12 16.71
C PRO A 129 16.77 -14.96 17.52
N GLU A 130 16.92 -15.00 18.84
CA GLU A 130 16.39 -13.99 19.73
C GLU A 130 16.93 -12.59 19.43
N TYR A 131 16.08 -11.59 19.65
CA TYR A 131 16.52 -10.19 19.61
C TYR A 131 17.41 -9.87 20.83
N HIS A 132 18.54 -9.22 20.57
CA HIS A 132 19.50 -8.84 21.62
C HIS A 132 19.09 -7.58 22.38
N THR A 133 18.34 -6.66 21.75
CA THR A 133 17.90 -5.41 22.39
C THR A 133 16.41 -5.13 22.19
N GLN A 134 15.80 -4.43 23.16
CA GLN A 134 14.41 -4.00 23.05
C GLN A 134 14.20 -3.02 21.87
N GLN A 135 15.23 -2.23 21.54
CA GLN A 135 15.19 -1.34 20.37
C GLN A 135 15.03 -2.12 19.06
N GLN A 136 15.70 -3.28 18.91
CA GLN A 136 15.52 -4.15 17.75
C GLN A 136 14.10 -4.69 17.66
N LYS A 137 13.52 -5.15 18.79
CA LYS A 137 12.13 -5.63 18.87
C LYS A 137 11.11 -4.55 18.45
N CYS A 138 11.30 -3.32 18.92
CA CYS A 138 10.37 -2.23 18.64
C CYS A 138 10.54 -1.61 17.24
N ARG A 139 11.70 -1.77 16.59
CA ARG A 139 12.04 -1.06 15.34
C ARG A 139 11.02 -1.30 14.23
N MET A 140 10.63 -2.55 13.98
CA MET A 140 9.64 -2.88 12.95
C MET A 140 8.30 -2.18 13.23
N ALA A 141 7.76 -2.37 14.44
CA ALA A 141 6.49 -1.77 14.83
C ALA A 141 6.52 -0.24 14.76
N HIS A 142 7.62 0.38 15.19
CA HIS A 142 7.83 1.82 15.08
C HIS A 142 7.83 2.28 13.62
N THR A 143 8.61 1.63 12.74
CA THR A 143 8.64 1.96 11.31
C THR A 143 7.26 1.83 10.67
N ILE A 144 6.53 0.76 10.94
CA ILE A 144 5.15 0.55 10.44
C ILE A 144 4.23 1.67 10.91
N ASN A 145 4.25 2.00 12.21
CA ASN A 145 3.43 3.07 12.77
C ASN A 145 3.75 4.44 12.15
N MET A 146 5.03 4.74 11.91
CA MET A 146 5.45 5.99 11.27
C MET A 146 5.01 6.07 9.81
N ILE A 147 5.16 4.98 9.04
CA ILE A 147 4.67 4.91 7.66
C ILE A 147 3.17 5.16 7.61
N MET A 148 2.40 4.52 8.50
CA MET A 148 0.96 4.75 8.62
C MET A 148 0.65 6.20 8.95
N LEU A 149 1.25 6.75 10.01
CA LEU A 149 0.94 8.09 10.49
C LEU A 149 1.25 9.14 9.42
N ILE A 150 2.47 9.14 8.89
CA ILE A 150 2.90 10.10 7.87
C ILE A 150 2.10 9.91 6.58
N GLY A 151 1.96 8.67 6.12
CA GLY A 151 1.25 8.36 4.87
C GLY A 151 -0.22 8.79 4.92
N MET A 152 -0.90 8.55 6.04
CA MET A 152 -2.29 8.96 6.25
C MET A 152 -2.45 10.47 6.38
N MET A 153 -1.54 11.15 7.08
CA MET A 153 -1.56 12.62 7.21
C MET A 153 -1.36 13.31 5.86
N LEU A 154 -0.39 12.85 5.06
CA LEU A 154 -0.15 13.41 3.73
C LEU A 154 -1.31 13.11 2.77
N SER A 155 -1.89 11.91 2.84
CA SER A 155 -3.09 11.56 2.05
C SER A 155 -4.28 12.43 2.42
N PHE A 156 -4.47 12.74 3.70
CA PHE A 156 -5.54 13.63 4.14
C PHE A 156 -5.32 15.06 3.64
N ALA A 157 -4.09 15.57 3.72
CA ALA A 157 -3.74 16.89 3.18
C ALA A 157 -3.95 16.97 1.66
N GLU A 158 -3.55 15.94 0.91
CA GLU A 158 -3.76 15.86 -0.54
C GLU A 158 -5.25 15.90 -0.88
N HIS A 159 -6.06 15.10 -0.16
CA HIS A 159 -7.49 15.07 -0.39
C HIS A 159 -8.17 16.40 -0.06
N LEU A 160 -7.76 17.06 1.02
CA LEU A 160 -8.28 18.39 1.39
C LEU A 160 -7.95 19.43 0.31
N LEU A 161 -6.72 19.45 -0.20
CA LEU A 161 -6.31 20.34 -1.30
C LEU A 161 -7.09 20.03 -2.58
N SER A 162 -7.31 18.76 -2.90
CA SER A 162 -8.13 18.33 -4.05
C SER A 162 -9.57 18.87 -3.93
N MET A 163 -10.16 18.78 -2.73
CA MET A 163 -11.50 19.30 -2.46
C MET A 163 -11.57 20.82 -2.59
N ILE A 164 -10.58 21.55 -2.06
CA ILE A 164 -10.50 23.01 -2.21
C ILE A 164 -10.37 23.40 -3.69
N SER A 165 -9.53 22.70 -4.45
CA SER A 165 -9.37 22.92 -5.89
C SER A 165 -10.68 22.68 -6.64
N ALA A 166 -11.39 21.59 -6.33
CA ALA A 166 -12.66 21.27 -6.97
C ALA A 166 -13.78 22.26 -6.63
N ILE A 167 -13.81 22.78 -5.39
CA ILE A 167 -14.73 23.84 -4.98
C ILE A 167 -14.43 25.13 -5.77
N ASN A 168 -13.17 25.55 -5.86
CA ASN A 168 -12.78 26.72 -6.66
C ASN A 168 -13.14 26.56 -8.14
N TYR A 169 -12.92 25.37 -8.71
CA TYR A 169 -13.32 25.06 -10.08
C TYR A 169 -14.84 25.16 -10.26
N SER A 170 -15.64 24.66 -9.29
CA SER A 170 -17.10 24.76 -9.36
C SER A 170 -17.64 26.19 -9.24
N PHE A 171 -16.91 27.10 -8.59
CA PHE A 171 -17.26 28.52 -8.60
C PHE A 171 -16.91 29.20 -9.92
N TYR A 172 -15.82 28.76 -10.55
CA TYR A 172 -15.39 29.29 -11.85
C TYR A 172 -16.32 28.83 -13.00
N CYS A 173 -16.68 27.54 -13.03
CA CYS A 173 -17.59 26.95 -14.02
C CYS A 173 -19.02 26.84 -13.46
N ASN A 174 -19.74 27.95 -13.30
CA ASN A 174 -21.09 27.96 -12.72
C ASN A 174 -22.17 27.59 -13.75
N ALA A 175 -22.60 26.33 -13.79
CA ALA A 175 -23.73 25.91 -14.62
C ALA A 175 -25.10 26.07 -13.93
N THR A 176 -25.12 26.23 -12.60
CA THR A 176 -26.35 26.36 -11.80
C THR A 176 -26.23 27.47 -10.76
N ASP A 177 -27.37 28.07 -10.39
CA ASP A 177 -27.45 29.14 -9.37
C ASP A 177 -27.06 28.67 -7.95
N ASP A 178 -27.18 27.37 -7.67
CA ASP A 178 -26.74 26.76 -6.40
C ASP A 178 -25.31 26.21 -6.52
N PRO A 179 -24.32 26.81 -5.83
CA PRO A 179 -22.92 26.36 -5.89
C PRO A 179 -22.71 24.93 -5.38
N VAL A 180 -23.51 24.48 -4.40
CA VAL A 180 -23.39 23.14 -3.82
C VAL A 180 -23.88 22.10 -4.82
N ARG A 181 -25.02 22.37 -5.46
CA ARG A 181 -25.53 21.53 -6.56
C ARG A 181 -24.53 21.50 -7.72
N ASN A 182 -23.98 22.64 -8.12
CA ASN A 182 -22.99 22.71 -9.20
C ASN A 182 -21.77 21.83 -8.89
N PHE A 183 -21.22 21.97 -7.68
CA PHE A 183 -20.11 21.14 -7.21
C PHE A 183 -20.42 19.64 -7.32
N PHE A 184 -21.59 19.21 -6.83
CA PHE A 184 -21.98 17.80 -6.89
C PHE A 184 -22.20 17.28 -8.31
N MET A 185 -22.76 18.10 -9.20
CA MET A 185 -23.02 17.73 -10.59
C MET A 185 -21.72 17.62 -11.38
N LEU A 186 -20.81 18.59 -11.27
CA LEU A 186 -19.51 18.57 -11.96
C LEU A 186 -18.64 17.40 -11.53
N THR A 187 -18.62 17.11 -10.23
CA THR A 187 -17.67 16.13 -9.68
C THR A 187 -18.24 14.70 -9.65
N ASN A 188 -19.50 14.50 -10.04
CA ASN A 188 -20.14 13.18 -10.20
C ASN A 188 -20.95 13.15 -11.52
N ASP A 189 -20.39 13.77 -12.54
CA ASP A 189 -20.96 13.95 -13.88
C ASP A 189 -21.45 12.64 -14.51
N HIS A 190 -20.76 11.52 -14.29
CA HIS A 190 -21.14 10.20 -14.80
C HIS A 190 -22.45 9.66 -14.21
N ILE A 191 -22.80 10.04 -12.97
CA ILE A 191 -24.08 9.65 -12.36
C ILE A 191 -25.19 10.52 -12.92
N PHE A 192 -24.97 11.84 -12.98
CA PHE A 192 -25.99 12.79 -13.42
C PHE A 192 -26.15 12.88 -14.93
N TYR A 193 -25.28 12.20 -15.69
CA TYR A 193 -25.50 11.92 -17.10
C TYR A 193 -26.68 10.95 -17.33
N VAL A 194 -26.98 10.08 -16.36
CA VAL A 194 -28.03 9.06 -16.47
C VAL A 194 -29.24 9.38 -15.58
N PHE A 195 -28.99 9.93 -14.38
CA PHE A 195 -30.02 10.20 -13.39
C PHE A 195 -30.22 11.70 -13.19
N ASN A 196 -31.45 12.09 -12.86
CA ASN A 196 -31.72 13.46 -12.40
C ASN A 196 -31.01 13.72 -11.06
N TYR A 197 -30.69 15.00 -10.81
CA TYR A 197 -30.04 15.41 -9.58
C TYR A 197 -30.86 15.00 -8.35
N ALA A 198 -30.23 14.25 -7.45
CA ALA A 198 -30.78 13.86 -6.16
C ALA A 198 -29.69 13.99 -5.09
N ALA A 199 -29.92 14.83 -4.08
CA ALA A 199 -28.94 15.10 -3.03
C ALA A 199 -28.44 13.84 -2.29
N PRO A 200 -29.29 12.84 -1.92
CA PRO A 200 -28.80 11.62 -1.30
C PRO A 200 -27.84 10.83 -2.18
N LEU A 201 -28.09 10.78 -3.49
CA LEU A 201 -27.23 10.09 -4.46
C LEU A 201 -25.90 10.83 -4.64
N ALA A 202 -25.93 12.16 -4.66
CA ALA A 202 -24.75 13.01 -4.72
C ALA A 202 -23.83 12.80 -3.50
N ILE A 203 -24.42 12.80 -2.30
CA ILE A 203 -23.71 12.58 -1.02
C ILE A 203 -23.12 11.17 -0.99
N TRP A 204 -23.88 10.16 -1.43
CA TRP A 204 -23.40 8.78 -1.52
C TRP A 204 -22.20 8.65 -2.47
N ALA A 205 -22.28 9.24 -3.66
CA ALA A 205 -21.18 9.25 -4.63
C ALA A 205 -19.92 9.91 -4.06
N LYS A 206 -20.09 10.99 -3.28
CA LYS A 206 -18.96 11.62 -2.58
C LYS A 206 -18.36 10.77 -1.48
N LEU A 207 -19.18 10.15 -0.66
CA LEU A 207 -18.69 9.21 0.36
C LEU A 207 -17.90 8.07 -0.30
N GLN A 208 -18.40 7.53 -1.41
CA GLN A 208 -17.72 6.49 -2.18
C GLN A 208 -16.37 6.97 -2.73
N ASN A 209 -16.29 8.19 -3.27
CA ASN A 209 -15.04 8.77 -3.76
C ASN A 209 -14.00 8.98 -2.65
N VAL A 210 -14.43 9.39 -1.45
CA VAL A 210 -13.56 9.50 -0.27
C VAL A 210 -12.99 8.12 0.09
N TYR A 211 -13.84 7.08 0.11
CA TYR A 211 -13.40 5.71 0.39
C TYR A 211 -12.43 5.21 -0.68
N ALA A 212 -12.72 5.41 -1.97
CA ALA A 212 -11.83 5.02 -3.06
C ALA A 212 -10.45 5.71 -2.96
N THR A 213 -10.44 7.00 -2.63
CA THR A 213 -9.20 7.75 -2.40
C THR A 213 -8.39 7.20 -1.22
N PHE A 214 -9.07 6.86 -0.12
CA PHE A 214 -8.43 6.18 1.01
C PHE A 214 -7.87 4.81 0.59
N ILE A 215 -8.65 3.99 -0.13
CA ILE A 215 -8.26 2.64 -0.56
C ILE A 215 -7.00 2.71 -1.43
N TRP A 216 -6.90 3.68 -2.32
CA TRP A 216 -5.71 3.91 -3.13
C TRP A 216 -4.47 4.19 -2.27
N ASN A 217 -4.59 5.09 -1.29
CA ASN A 217 -3.48 5.40 -0.39
C ASN A 217 -3.14 4.21 0.51
N TYR A 218 -4.15 3.53 1.03
CA TYR A 218 -4.02 2.37 1.89
C TYR A 218 -3.32 1.20 1.19
N MET A 219 -3.65 0.89 -0.08
CA MET A 219 -2.99 -0.21 -0.79
C MET A 219 -1.47 -0.02 -0.89
N ASN A 220 -1.03 1.21 -1.14
CA ASN A 220 0.39 1.56 -1.20
C ASN A 220 1.04 1.38 0.18
N ILE A 221 0.39 1.87 1.23
CA ILE A 221 0.88 1.73 2.60
C ILE A 221 0.92 0.26 3.02
N PHE A 222 -0.08 -0.53 2.65
CA PHE A 222 -0.14 -1.96 2.96
C PHE A 222 1.03 -2.72 2.33
N VAL A 223 1.36 -2.45 1.07
CA VAL A 223 2.56 -3.02 0.41
C VAL A 223 3.84 -2.61 1.15
N MET A 224 3.97 -1.34 1.55
CA MET A 224 5.12 -0.89 2.36
C MET A 224 5.23 -1.64 3.68
N VAL A 225 4.13 -1.79 4.41
CA VAL A 225 4.09 -2.46 5.73
C VAL A 225 4.48 -3.93 5.64
N VAL A 226 3.93 -4.66 4.66
CA VAL A 226 4.30 -6.06 4.41
C VAL A 226 5.78 -6.17 4.04
N SER A 227 6.28 -5.26 3.19
CA SER A 227 7.69 -5.22 2.81
C SER A 227 8.60 -5.01 4.00
N VAL A 228 8.24 -4.09 4.91
CA VAL A 228 8.99 -3.85 6.15
C VAL A 228 9.01 -5.09 7.04
N GLY A 229 7.88 -5.78 7.19
CA GLY A 229 7.80 -7.03 7.97
C GLY A 229 8.70 -8.14 7.42
N LEU A 230 8.65 -8.37 6.11
CA LEU A 230 9.51 -9.37 5.45
C LEU A 230 10.98 -9.00 5.58
N ALA A 231 11.34 -7.75 5.31
CA ALA A 231 12.71 -7.26 5.42
C ALA A 231 13.23 -7.33 6.87
N SER A 232 12.38 -7.11 7.88
CA SER A 232 12.79 -7.20 9.29
C SER A 232 13.12 -8.61 9.74
N ILE A 233 12.44 -9.63 9.22
CA ILE A 233 12.75 -11.03 9.57
C ILE A 233 14.10 -11.44 8.98
N PHE A 234 14.39 -11.09 7.72
CA PHE A 234 15.74 -11.28 7.16
C PHE A 234 16.78 -10.49 7.95
N ARG A 235 16.45 -9.26 8.38
CA ARG A 235 17.33 -8.45 9.21
C ARG A 235 17.62 -9.10 10.56
N GLN A 236 16.64 -9.74 11.20
CA GLN A 236 16.84 -10.47 12.46
C GLN A 236 17.86 -11.60 12.30
N LEU A 237 17.75 -12.40 11.23
CA LEU A 237 18.75 -13.43 10.90
C LEU A 237 20.13 -12.81 10.61
N ASN A 238 20.16 -11.71 9.84
CA ASN A 238 21.40 -11.01 9.50
C ASN A 238 22.13 -10.43 10.72
N GLU A 239 21.40 -9.94 11.73
CA GLU A 239 22.01 -9.44 12.96
C GLU A 239 22.70 -10.56 13.74
N ASN A 240 22.11 -11.76 13.78
CA ASN A 240 22.78 -12.91 14.37
C ASN A 240 24.07 -13.27 13.62
N LEU A 241 24.00 -13.40 12.28
CA LEU A 241 25.18 -13.68 11.44
C LEU A 241 26.28 -12.61 11.59
N ARG A 242 25.89 -11.34 11.80
CA ARG A 242 26.82 -10.24 12.02
C ARG A 242 27.58 -10.37 13.33
N ILE A 243 26.94 -10.85 14.39
CA ILE A 243 27.56 -11.00 15.71
C ILE A 243 28.62 -12.09 15.69
N PHE A 244 28.36 -13.22 15.03
CA PHE A 244 29.28 -14.36 14.96
C PHE A 244 30.24 -14.32 13.76
N LYS A 245 30.33 -13.20 13.05
CA LYS A 245 31.21 -13.06 11.88
C LYS A 245 32.68 -13.30 12.28
N GLY A 246 33.41 -14.06 11.48
CA GLY A 246 34.83 -14.36 11.71
C GLY A 246 35.11 -15.34 12.86
N MET A 247 34.09 -15.87 13.54
CA MET A 247 34.26 -16.88 14.58
C MET A 247 34.30 -18.29 14.00
N HIS A 248 34.92 -19.22 14.72
CA HIS A 248 34.89 -20.64 14.41
C HIS A 248 33.59 -21.26 14.93
N LEU A 249 32.66 -21.53 14.02
CA LEU A 249 31.33 -22.07 14.34
C LEU A 249 31.18 -23.49 13.79
N PRO A 250 30.49 -24.38 14.52
CA PRO A 250 30.29 -25.75 14.07
C PRO A 250 29.37 -25.82 12.84
N PRO A 251 29.47 -26.90 12.02
CA PRO A 251 28.57 -27.10 10.87
C PRO A 251 27.08 -27.06 11.23
N SER A 252 26.70 -27.50 12.44
CA SER A 252 25.32 -27.46 12.93
C SER A 252 24.74 -26.04 12.98
N TYR A 253 25.55 -25.04 13.36
CA TYR A 253 25.14 -23.63 13.35
C TYR A 253 24.77 -23.17 11.93
N TRP A 254 25.62 -23.47 10.95
CA TRP A 254 25.38 -23.09 9.55
C TRP A 254 24.15 -23.79 8.96
N SER A 255 23.98 -25.07 9.29
CA SER A 255 22.79 -25.84 8.91
C SER A 255 21.51 -25.20 9.47
N GLU A 256 21.49 -24.82 10.74
CA GLU A 256 20.33 -24.18 11.39
C GLU A 256 20.01 -22.83 10.74
N ARG A 257 21.02 -21.97 10.54
CA ARG A 257 20.82 -20.65 9.90
C ARG A 257 20.34 -20.76 8.46
N ARG A 258 20.78 -21.78 7.73
CA ARG A 258 20.31 -22.06 6.37
C ARG A 258 18.84 -22.51 6.37
N ILE A 259 18.43 -23.38 7.29
CA ILE A 259 17.04 -23.82 7.43
C ILE A 259 16.13 -22.62 7.76
N GLN A 260 16.52 -21.80 8.73
CA GLN A 260 15.81 -20.56 9.07
C GLN A 260 15.71 -19.64 7.85
N TYR A 261 16.81 -19.42 7.10
CA TYR A 261 16.77 -18.64 5.87
C TYR A 261 15.75 -19.17 4.85
N ARG A 262 15.79 -20.48 4.56
CA ARG A 262 14.86 -21.14 3.63
C ARG A 262 13.40 -21.00 4.07
N ASN A 263 13.14 -21.08 5.37
CA ASN A 263 11.82 -20.87 5.96
C ASN A 263 11.33 -19.44 5.72
N ILE A 264 12.20 -18.43 5.87
CA ILE A 264 11.88 -17.03 5.56
C ILE A 264 11.62 -16.85 4.06
N CYS A 265 12.43 -17.44 3.19
CA CYS A 265 12.21 -17.40 1.73
C CYS A 265 10.85 -17.98 1.35
N THR A 266 10.47 -19.10 1.98
CA THR A 266 9.16 -19.74 1.78
C THR A 266 8.02 -18.84 2.25
N LEU A 267 8.17 -18.20 3.41
CA LEU A 267 7.23 -17.21 3.93
C LEU A 267 7.09 -16.02 2.99
N CYS A 268 8.20 -15.49 2.47
CA CYS A 268 8.22 -14.41 1.49
C CYS A 268 7.45 -14.80 0.22
N GLY A 269 7.66 -16.01 -0.31
CA GLY A 269 6.93 -16.50 -1.48
C GLY A 269 5.43 -16.68 -1.24
N LYS A 270 5.03 -17.17 -0.04
CA LYS A 270 3.62 -17.27 0.35
C LYS A 270 2.95 -15.90 0.49
N MET A 271 3.64 -14.95 1.11
CA MET A 271 3.17 -13.58 1.26
C MET A 271 3.08 -12.89 -0.11
N ASP A 272 4.10 -13.01 -0.96
CA ASP A 272 4.11 -12.47 -2.32
C ASP A 272 2.91 -12.99 -3.12
N THR A 273 2.69 -14.31 -3.13
CA THR A 273 1.54 -14.92 -3.82
C THR A 273 0.20 -14.37 -3.31
N ALA A 274 0.11 -14.04 -2.02
CA ALA A 274 -1.12 -13.52 -1.43
C ALA A 274 -1.38 -12.04 -1.78
N ILE A 275 -0.33 -11.24 -2.03
CA ILE A 275 -0.44 -9.80 -2.27
C ILE A 275 0.00 -9.35 -3.67
N SER A 276 0.47 -10.24 -4.54
CA SER A 276 1.13 -9.90 -5.81
C SER A 276 0.26 -9.08 -6.75
N LEU A 277 -1.06 -9.30 -6.74
CA LEU A 277 -2.01 -8.51 -7.50
C LEU A 277 -2.20 -7.10 -6.92
N ILE A 278 -2.24 -6.97 -5.58
CA ILE A 278 -2.26 -5.65 -4.91
C ILE A 278 -0.96 -4.89 -5.24
N THR A 279 0.19 -5.58 -5.19
CA THR A 279 1.49 -5.02 -5.57
C THR A 279 1.50 -4.54 -7.03
N MET A 280 0.96 -5.33 -7.96
CA MET A 280 0.83 -4.96 -9.36
C MET A 280 -0.03 -3.71 -9.54
N VAL A 281 -1.25 -3.71 -8.98
CA VAL A 281 -2.16 -2.57 -9.09
C VAL A 281 -1.58 -1.32 -8.43
N SER A 282 -0.93 -1.46 -7.27
CA SER A 282 -0.23 -0.35 -6.59
C SER A 282 0.81 0.30 -7.50
N PHE A 283 1.69 -0.50 -8.11
CA PHE A 283 2.76 0.01 -8.96
C PHE A 283 2.23 0.61 -10.27
N SER A 284 1.35 -0.11 -10.97
CA SER A 284 0.75 0.34 -12.24
C SER A 284 -0.07 1.61 -12.07
N ASN A 285 -0.88 1.70 -11.02
CA ASN A 285 -1.74 2.87 -10.79
C ASN A 285 -0.90 4.10 -10.45
N ASN A 286 0.13 3.94 -9.62
CA ASN A 286 1.05 5.03 -9.32
C ASN A 286 1.77 5.53 -10.57
N LEU A 287 2.30 4.62 -11.40
CA LEU A 287 2.98 4.99 -12.65
C LEU A 287 2.03 5.75 -13.59
N TYR A 288 0.82 5.23 -13.80
CA TYR A 288 -0.21 5.89 -14.62
C TYR A 288 -0.47 7.31 -14.14
N PHE A 289 -0.75 7.49 -12.85
CA PHE A 289 -1.07 8.81 -12.31
C PHE A 289 0.13 9.78 -12.30
N ILE A 290 1.36 9.28 -12.19
CA ILE A 290 2.57 10.10 -12.33
C ILE A 290 2.64 10.65 -13.75
N CYS A 291 2.56 9.78 -14.77
CA CYS A 291 2.59 10.19 -16.17
C CYS A 291 1.44 11.15 -16.50
N VAL A 292 0.23 10.88 -16.00
CA VAL A 292 -0.94 11.74 -16.18
C VAL A 292 -0.72 13.14 -15.59
N GLN A 293 -0.16 13.22 -14.38
CA GLN A 293 0.10 14.50 -13.75
C GLN A 293 1.25 15.23 -14.46
N LEU A 294 2.33 14.56 -14.81
CA LEU A 294 3.45 15.17 -15.55
C LEU A 294 3.00 15.74 -16.90
N LEU A 295 2.18 15.01 -17.66
CA LEU A 295 1.54 15.54 -18.87
C LEU A 295 0.75 16.83 -18.60
N ARG A 296 -0.03 16.86 -17.52
CA ARG A 296 -0.80 18.06 -17.12
C ARG A 296 0.09 19.20 -16.63
N SER A 297 1.31 18.92 -16.17
CA SER A 297 2.26 19.96 -15.73
C SER A 297 2.74 20.86 -16.87
N LEU A 298 2.63 20.38 -18.12
CA LEU A 298 3.03 21.13 -19.31
C LEU A 298 2.05 22.23 -19.69
N ASN A 299 0.80 22.13 -19.22
CA ASN A 299 -0.25 23.08 -19.55
C ASN A 299 -0.35 24.18 -18.47
N PRO A 300 -0.77 25.40 -18.83
CA PRO A 300 -0.95 26.48 -17.86
C PRO A 300 -2.00 26.11 -16.82
N MET A 301 -1.78 26.54 -15.57
CA MET A 301 -2.71 26.29 -14.46
C MET A 301 -3.60 27.51 -14.25
N PRO A 302 -4.93 27.33 -14.05
CA PRO A 302 -5.90 28.42 -14.08
C PRO A 302 -5.86 29.29 -12.82
N SER A 303 -5.36 28.75 -11.69
CA SER A 303 -5.22 29.53 -10.46
C SER A 303 -4.12 29.01 -9.53
N VAL A 304 -3.70 29.87 -8.60
CA VAL A 304 -2.70 29.52 -7.56
C VAL A 304 -3.15 28.32 -6.73
N ALA A 305 -4.44 28.19 -6.42
CA ALA A 305 -4.97 27.05 -5.69
C ALA A 305 -4.80 25.73 -6.46
N HIS A 306 -5.06 25.74 -7.77
CA HIS A 306 -4.81 24.59 -8.64
C HIS A 306 -3.32 24.26 -8.71
N ALA A 307 -2.45 25.27 -8.78
CA ALA A 307 -1.01 25.06 -8.80
C ALA A 307 -0.49 24.44 -7.50
N VAL A 308 -0.88 24.96 -6.34
CA VAL A 308 -0.50 24.41 -5.03
C VAL A 308 -0.99 22.96 -4.90
N TYR A 309 -2.25 22.69 -5.24
CA TYR A 309 -2.79 21.32 -5.23
C TYR A 309 -1.97 20.40 -6.16
N PHE A 310 -1.74 20.85 -7.39
CA PHE A 310 -1.06 20.07 -8.40
C PHE A 310 0.36 19.66 -7.96
N TYR A 311 1.21 20.62 -7.58
CA TYR A 311 2.60 20.34 -7.20
C TYR A 311 2.71 19.54 -5.91
N PHE A 312 1.80 19.76 -4.96
CA PHE A 312 1.72 18.94 -3.75
C PHE A 312 1.32 17.49 -4.08
N SER A 313 0.26 17.30 -4.88
CA SER A 313 -0.23 15.97 -5.29
C SER A 313 0.85 15.21 -6.07
N LEU A 314 1.55 15.87 -6.99
CA LEU A 314 2.64 15.29 -7.78
C LEU A 314 3.81 14.86 -6.90
N SER A 315 4.27 15.76 -6.03
CA SER A 315 5.38 15.48 -5.11
C SER A 315 5.04 14.33 -4.14
N TYR A 316 3.82 14.33 -3.62
CA TYR A 316 3.32 13.26 -2.76
C TYR A 316 3.26 11.92 -3.51
N LEU A 317 2.73 11.92 -4.74
CA LEU A 317 2.60 10.72 -5.55
C LEU A 317 3.98 10.13 -5.92
N ILE A 318 4.93 10.96 -6.35
CA ILE A 318 6.31 10.54 -6.63
C ILE A 318 6.96 10.00 -5.35
N GLY A 319 6.89 10.75 -4.24
CA GLY A 319 7.46 10.35 -2.95
C GLY A 319 6.89 9.03 -2.44
N ARG A 320 5.57 8.85 -2.53
CA ARG A 320 4.88 7.59 -2.16
C ARG A 320 5.33 6.43 -3.05
N THR A 321 5.44 6.65 -4.36
CA THR A 321 5.85 5.62 -5.31
C THR A 321 7.29 5.17 -5.07
N LEU A 322 8.19 6.12 -4.83
CA LEU A 322 9.58 5.83 -4.43
C LEU A 322 9.62 5.08 -3.10
N ALA A 323 8.84 5.50 -2.10
CA ALA A 323 8.77 4.81 -0.81
C ALA A 323 8.30 3.36 -0.94
N VAL A 324 7.18 3.11 -1.64
CA VAL A 324 6.68 1.75 -1.94
C VAL A 324 7.76 0.91 -2.59
N SER A 325 8.42 1.47 -3.60
CA SER A 325 9.44 0.77 -4.38
C SER A 325 10.70 0.45 -3.56
N LEU A 326 11.16 1.38 -2.73
CA LEU A 326 12.34 1.21 -1.88
C LEU A 326 12.09 0.25 -0.72
N TYR A 327 10.92 0.31 -0.08
CA TYR A 327 10.56 -0.65 0.97
C TYR A 327 10.42 -2.07 0.39
N ALA A 328 9.77 -2.23 -0.76
CA ALA A 328 9.69 -3.53 -1.43
C ALA A 328 11.06 -4.06 -1.85
N ALA A 329 11.92 -3.21 -2.44
CA ALA A 329 13.29 -3.57 -2.80
C ALA A 329 14.16 -3.95 -1.57
N SER A 330 13.86 -3.40 -0.39
CA SER A 330 14.60 -3.74 0.83
C SER A 330 14.46 -5.20 1.25
N VAL A 331 13.36 -5.89 0.85
CA VAL A 331 13.20 -7.33 1.06
C VAL A 331 14.30 -8.09 0.31
N HIS A 332 14.51 -7.73 -0.95
CA HIS A 332 15.57 -8.31 -1.77
C HIS A 332 16.96 -7.99 -1.21
N ASP A 333 17.21 -6.72 -0.84
CA ASP A 333 18.50 -6.31 -0.29
C ASP A 333 18.86 -7.07 1.01
N GLU A 334 17.92 -7.16 1.95
CA GLU A 334 18.16 -7.85 3.23
C GLU A 334 18.28 -9.36 3.04
N SER A 335 17.55 -9.96 2.09
CA SER A 335 17.69 -11.40 1.77
C SER A 335 19.07 -11.77 1.23
N ARG A 336 19.75 -10.85 0.51
CA ARG A 336 21.10 -11.07 -0.03
C ARG A 336 22.21 -10.66 0.94
N ARG A 337 21.89 -9.88 1.97
CA ARG A 337 22.87 -9.33 2.91
C ARG A 337 23.60 -10.42 3.69
N SER A 338 22.96 -11.56 3.94
CA SER A 338 23.56 -12.72 4.61
C SER A 338 24.86 -13.19 3.92
N LEU A 339 24.94 -13.06 2.59
CA LEU A 339 26.12 -13.43 1.81
C LEU A 339 27.37 -12.64 2.20
N ARG A 340 27.22 -11.38 2.63
CA ARG A 340 28.35 -10.57 3.09
C ARG A 340 28.99 -11.14 4.35
N PHE A 341 28.20 -11.75 5.24
CA PHE A 341 28.71 -12.36 6.46
C PHE A 341 29.28 -13.75 6.20
N LEU A 342 28.69 -14.53 5.30
CA LEU A 342 29.24 -15.83 4.88
C LEU A 342 30.62 -15.71 4.23
N ARG A 343 30.89 -14.62 3.49
CA ARG A 343 32.22 -14.34 2.91
C ARG A 343 33.30 -14.05 3.94
N LEU A 344 32.94 -13.82 5.20
CA LEU A 344 33.87 -13.54 6.31
C LEU A 344 34.14 -14.78 7.17
N VAL A 345 33.64 -15.96 6.78
CA VAL A 345 33.93 -17.22 7.49
C VAL A 345 35.41 -17.58 7.29
N PRO A 346 36.16 -17.87 8.37
CA PRO A 346 37.55 -18.30 8.26
C PRO A 346 37.70 -19.54 7.38
N LYS A 347 38.80 -19.65 6.63
CA LYS A 347 39.05 -20.80 5.72
C LYS A 347 38.99 -22.13 6.45
N ASP A 348 39.55 -22.19 7.67
CA ASP A 348 39.59 -23.40 8.48
C ASP A 348 38.23 -23.80 9.06
N ALA A 349 37.29 -22.84 9.14
CA ALA A 349 35.91 -23.05 9.58
C ALA A 349 34.91 -23.18 8.40
N TRP A 350 35.39 -23.07 7.16
CA TRP A 350 34.55 -23.16 5.97
C TRP A 350 34.09 -24.60 5.75
N CYS A 351 32.80 -24.85 5.95
CA CYS A 351 32.20 -26.18 5.85
C CYS A 351 31.23 -26.30 4.66
N PRO A 352 30.87 -27.54 4.23
CA PRO A 352 29.91 -27.76 3.15
C PRO A 352 28.55 -27.06 3.36
N GLU A 353 28.09 -26.93 4.60
CA GLU A 353 26.83 -26.23 4.90
C GLU A 353 26.92 -24.72 4.66
N ALA A 354 28.04 -24.08 5.06
CA ALA A 354 28.28 -22.66 4.76
C ALA A 354 28.34 -22.43 3.24
N LYS A 355 28.94 -23.37 2.49
CA LYS A 355 28.96 -23.35 1.02
C LYS A 355 27.55 -23.46 0.43
N ARG A 356 26.76 -24.46 0.82
CA ARG A 356 25.37 -24.64 0.37
C ARG A 356 24.53 -23.40 0.66
N PHE A 357 24.71 -22.82 1.84
CA PHE A 357 23.99 -21.60 2.22
C PHE A 357 24.37 -20.42 1.33
N ALA A 358 25.65 -20.21 1.04
CA ALA A 358 26.11 -19.16 0.14
C ALA A 358 25.62 -19.33 -1.31
N GLU A 359 25.62 -20.57 -1.81
CA GLU A 359 25.10 -20.92 -3.14
C GLU A 359 23.60 -20.62 -3.23
N GLU A 360 22.83 -21.01 -2.23
CA GLU A 360 21.39 -20.79 -2.14
C GLU A 360 21.01 -19.30 -2.14
N ILE A 361 21.70 -18.47 -1.34
CA ILE A 361 21.49 -17.01 -1.36
C ILE A 361 21.87 -16.40 -2.72
N SER A 362 22.85 -16.98 -3.40
CA SER A 362 23.34 -16.46 -4.68
C SER A 362 22.40 -16.82 -5.83
N SER A 363 21.79 -18.01 -5.81
CA SER A 363 20.87 -18.51 -6.84
C SER A 363 19.46 -17.95 -6.72
N ASP A 364 18.96 -17.78 -5.49
CA ASP A 364 17.54 -17.51 -5.28
C ASP A 364 17.19 -16.03 -5.45
N LEU A 365 16.15 -15.75 -6.23
CA LEU A 365 15.54 -14.43 -6.34
C LEU A 365 14.43 -14.28 -5.31
N VAL A 366 14.78 -13.75 -4.14
CA VAL A 366 13.82 -13.39 -3.09
C VAL A 366 13.42 -11.92 -3.27
N ALA A 367 12.22 -11.66 -3.75
CA ALA A 367 11.67 -10.32 -3.91
C ALA A 367 10.14 -10.37 -3.97
N LEU A 368 9.49 -9.25 -3.66
CA LEU A 368 8.08 -9.07 -3.99
C LEU A 368 7.90 -8.84 -5.49
N SER A 369 6.80 -9.32 -6.04
CA SER A 369 6.50 -9.30 -7.46
C SER A 369 5.14 -8.69 -7.77
N GLY A 370 5.04 -8.05 -8.94
CA GLY A 370 3.77 -7.71 -9.56
C GLY A 370 3.28 -8.91 -10.38
N MET A 371 2.57 -9.84 -9.74
CA MET A 371 2.10 -11.09 -10.37
C MET A 371 3.19 -11.88 -11.12
N LYS A 372 4.44 -11.85 -10.65
CA LYS A 372 5.62 -12.42 -11.33
C LYS A 372 5.98 -11.82 -12.70
N PHE A 373 5.28 -10.77 -13.17
CA PHE A 373 5.68 -10.05 -14.39
C PHE A 373 6.96 -9.24 -14.17
N PHE A 374 7.12 -8.69 -12.98
CA PHE A 374 8.32 -7.96 -12.57
C PHE A 374 8.60 -8.17 -11.09
N TYR A 375 9.86 -8.01 -10.70
CA TYR A 375 10.34 -8.14 -9.33
C TYR A 375 10.82 -6.78 -8.82
N LEU A 376 10.30 -6.36 -7.67
CA LEU A 376 10.61 -5.07 -7.05
C LEU A 376 12.02 -5.12 -6.44
N THR A 377 13.00 -4.66 -7.22
CA THR A 377 14.40 -4.50 -6.83
C THR A 377 14.85 -3.07 -7.10
N ARG A 378 15.91 -2.58 -6.44
CA ARG A 378 16.43 -1.22 -6.69
C ARG A 378 16.73 -0.96 -8.16
N LYS A 379 17.19 -1.99 -8.88
CA LYS A 379 17.47 -1.92 -10.32
C LYS A 379 16.21 -1.59 -11.12
N LEU A 380 15.09 -2.24 -10.81
CA LEU A 380 13.81 -1.93 -11.46
C LEU A 380 13.35 -0.50 -11.16
N VAL A 381 13.48 -0.05 -9.90
CA VAL A 381 13.10 1.32 -9.50
C VAL A 381 13.86 2.36 -10.32
N LEU A 382 15.18 2.19 -10.44
CA LEU A 382 16.03 3.09 -11.23
C LEU A 382 15.68 3.04 -12.72
N SER A 383 15.42 1.85 -13.26
CA SER A 383 15.02 1.68 -14.66
C SER A 383 13.72 2.41 -14.96
N VAL A 384 12.68 2.23 -14.13
CA VAL A 384 11.37 2.85 -14.33
C VAL A 384 11.46 4.37 -14.18
N ALA A 385 12.23 4.87 -13.20
CA ALA A 385 12.47 6.30 -13.05
C ALA A 385 13.15 6.90 -14.29
N GLY A 386 14.17 6.21 -14.84
CA GLY A 386 14.82 6.62 -16.08
C GLY A 386 13.84 6.66 -17.26
N THR A 387 13.01 5.63 -17.41
CA THR A 387 11.99 5.57 -18.47
C THR A 387 10.96 6.69 -18.37
N ILE A 388 10.48 7.03 -17.16
CA ILE A 388 9.58 8.18 -16.96
C ILE A 388 10.27 9.46 -17.43
N VAL A 389 11.50 9.72 -16.99
CA VAL A 389 12.23 10.94 -17.39
C VAL A 389 12.43 10.98 -18.92
N THR A 390 12.81 9.87 -19.55
CA THR A 390 12.94 9.80 -21.01
C THR A 390 11.62 10.08 -21.72
N TYR A 391 10.52 9.48 -21.25
CA TYR A 391 9.19 9.70 -21.81
C TYR A 391 8.78 11.18 -21.73
N GLU A 392 8.97 11.81 -20.58
CA GLU A 392 8.63 13.23 -20.41
C GLU A 392 9.49 14.15 -21.27
N LEU A 393 10.80 13.87 -21.38
CA LEU A 393 11.68 14.66 -22.25
C LEU A 393 11.25 14.61 -23.71
N VAL A 394 10.82 13.43 -24.19
CA VAL A 394 10.26 13.28 -25.54
C VAL A 394 8.94 14.04 -25.64
N LEU A 395 8.06 13.93 -24.64
CA LEU A 395 6.75 14.56 -24.68
C LEU A 395 6.85 16.09 -24.71
N ILE A 396 7.78 16.68 -23.96
CA ILE A 396 8.08 18.13 -24.01
C ILE A 396 8.47 18.59 -25.42
N GLN A 397 9.18 17.75 -26.20
CA GLN A 397 9.57 18.10 -27.56
C GLN A 397 8.40 18.12 -28.56
N PHE A 398 7.33 17.39 -28.27
CA PHE A 398 6.15 17.24 -29.13
C PHE A 398 4.89 17.86 -28.52
N HIS A 399 5.02 18.62 -27.44
CA HIS A 399 3.86 19.21 -26.77
C HIS A 399 3.38 20.43 -27.56
N GLU A 400 2.10 20.39 -27.94
CA GLU A 400 1.34 21.57 -28.35
C GLU A 400 0.39 21.94 -27.20
N ASP A 401 0.31 23.24 -26.91
CA ASP A 401 -0.54 23.75 -25.83
C ASP A 401 -2.01 23.33 -26.08
N GLN A 402 -2.63 22.68 -25.10
CA GLN A 402 -4.06 22.36 -25.12
C GLN A 402 -4.76 23.01 -23.92
N ASP A 403 -5.84 23.74 -24.17
CA ASP A 403 -6.70 24.26 -23.10
C ASP A 403 -7.48 23.12 -22.43
N LEU A 404 -6.84 22.48 -21.45
CA LEU A 404 -7.42 21.38 -20.66
C LEU A 404 -8.44 21.86 -19.61
N TRP A 405 -8.70 23.17 -19.53
CA TRP A 405 -9.50 23.82 -18.48
C TRP A 405 -10.83 24.39 -18.97
N ASP A 406 -11.27 24.01 -20.17
CA ASP A 406 -12.58 24.41 -20.67
C ASP A 406 -13.68 23.96 -19.70
N CYS A 407 -14.54 24.89 -19.31
CA CYS A 407 -15.83 24.53 -18.74
C CYS A 407 -16.60 23.84 -19.86
N GLU A 408 -16.53 22.50 -19.96
CA GLU A 408 -17.39 21.75 -20.89
C GLU A 408 -18.82 22.16 -20.57
N ALA A 409 -19.39 23.01 -21.41
CA ALA A 409 -20.79 23.36 -21.36
C ALA A 409 -21.52 22.03 -21.48
N SER A 410 -22.23 21.65 -20.42
CA SER A 410 -23.30 20.66 -20.51
C SER A 410 -24.46 21.31 -21.29
N GLY A 411 -24.19 21.62 -22.56
CA GLY A 411 -25.18 21.95 -23.55
C GLY A 411 -25.89 20.66 -23.88
N ASN A 412 -27.08 20.48 -23.31
CA ASN A 412 -28.25 20.18 -24.12
C ASN A 412 -29.47 20.76 -23.42
N SER A 413 -30.11 21.64 -24.19
CA SER A 413 -31.49 22.12 -24.08
C SER A 413 -32.48 21.17 -23.44
#